data_AF-A0A0R3K4Q2-F1
#
_entry.id   AF-A0A0R3K4Q2-F1
#
_cell.length_a   1.000
_cell.length_b   1.000
_cell.length_c   1.000
_cell.angle_alpha   90.00
_cell.angle_beta   90.00
_cell.angle_gamma   90.00
#
_symmetry.space_group_name_H-M   'P 1'
#
loop_
_entity.id
_entity.type
_entity.pdbx_description
1 polymer ?
#
loop_
_entity_poly.entity_id
_entity_poly.type
_entity_poly.pdbx_seq_one_letter_code
_entity_poly.pdbx_strand_id
1 'polypeptide(L)'
;MRDEKSLFINIVALLILSVMAFYIYKVSIDTGSGIKITDNTTPQMRVADRYLNKNVMDGNSKYEWGGSAENTSANIVTSVVVDYRLFDTTLEVIVLFITILGFGFIMPKDKRKINPSTTILYRWSPILMLLMLMIGGYMFINGHLSPGGGFPAGAIISTAVLTGVLAGRRTLNQKKLKIIEAVAGISIFGLGIASYLITGNFFQNFILNDKIGDLFSAGLIPVFYGLIAFKVAAELSNIYFEFYEEC
;
A
#
# COMPACT_ATOMS: atom_id res chain seq x y z
N MET A 1 30.95 25.07 37.94
CA MET A 1 31.14 23.59 37.96
C MET A 1 30.29 22.88 36.90
N ARG A 2 30.21 23.41 35.67
CA ARG A 2 29.40 22.83 34.58
C ARG A 2 30.27 22.78 33.32
N ASP A 3 31.42 22.10 33.40
CA ASP A 3 32.33 22.00 32.24
C ASP A 3 33.06 20.66 32.12
N GLU A 4 33.48 20.02 33.21
CA GLU A 4 34.27 18.78 33.09
C GLU A 4 33.46 17.58 32.59
N LYS A 5 32.19 17.42 33.03
CA LYS A 5 31.34 16.30 32.58
C LYS A 5 30.91 16.42 31.12
N SER A 6 30.61 17.63 30.65
CA SER A 6 30.25 17.87 29.24
C SER A 6 31.45 17.70 28.32
N LEU A 7 32.64 18.11 28.76
CA LEU A 7 33.87 17.96 27.99
C LEU A 7 34.27 16.48 27.88
N PHE A 8 34.11 15.70 28.96
CA PHE A 8 34.30 14.24 28.91
C PHE A 8 33.34 13.54 27.93
N ILE A 9 32.05 13.89 27.95
CA ILE A 9 31.05 13.32 27.02
C ILE A 9 31.39 13.64 25.56
N ASN A 10 31.83 14.87 25.29
CA ASN A 10 32.22 15.28 23.93
C ASN A 10 33.46 14.53 23.44
N ILE A 11 34.47 14.30 24.30
CA ILE A 11 35.66 13.51 23.95
C ILE A 11 35.28 12.07 23.65
N VAL A 12 34.43 11.45 24.48
CA VAL A 12 33.96 10.08 24.26
C VAL A 12 33.16 9.99 22.96
N ALA A 13 32.28 10.95 22.67
CA ALA A 13 31.52 10.99 21.43
C ALA A 13 32.44 11.10 20.20
N LEU A 14 33.47 11.94 20.27
CA LEU A 14 34.43 12.14 19.17
C LEU A 14 35.29 10.88 18.94
N LEU A 15 35.64 10.17 20.01
CA LEU A 15 36.36 8.91 19.95
C LEU A 15 35.50 7.80 19.31
N ILE A 16 34.22 7.70 19.70
CA ILE A 16 33.26 6.78 19.07
C ILE A 16 33.09 7.10 17.57
N LEU A 17 32.94 8.38 17.22
CA LEU A 17 32.82 8.84 15.83
C LEU A 17 34.06 8.51 15.01
N SER A 18 35.25 8.66 15.59
CA SER A 18 36.53 8.33 14.96
C SER A 18 36.69 6.82 14.73
N VAL A 19 36.33 5.99 15.71
CA VAL A 19 36.34 4.52 15.58
C VAL A 19 35.35 4.07 14.51
N MET A 20 34.15 4.66 14.47
CA MET A 20 33.15 4.37 13.46
C MET A 20 33.60 4.80 12.06
N ALA A 21 34.21 5.98 11.93
CA ALA A 21 34.78 6.47 10.68
C ALA A 21 35.93 5.57 10.18
N PHE A 22 36.79 5.09 11.09
CA PHE A 22 37.86 4.14 10.77
C PHE A 22 37.31 2.80 10.28
N TYR A 23 36.25 2.28 10.91
CA TYR A 23 35.60 1.05 10.48
C TYR A 23 34.95 1.21 9.11
N ILE A 24 34.25 2.33 8.86
CA ILE A 24 33.68 2.67 7.54
C ILE A 24 34.77 2.77 6.48
N TYR A 25 35.91 3.41 6.79
CA TYR A 25 37.06 3.50 5.87
C TYR A 25 37.65 2.12 5.55
N LYS A 26 37.81 1.26 6.57
CA LYS A 26 38.27 -0.12 6.39
C LYS A 26 37.31 -0.94 5.52
N VAL A 27 36.00 -0.86 5.77
CA VAL A 27 34.97 -1.54 4.95
C VAL A 27 34.95 -0.99 3.52
N SER A 28 35.23 0.30 3.33
CA SER A 28 35.27 0.94 2.01
C SER A 28 36.45 0.47 1.14
N ILE A 29 37.56 0.06 1.77
CA ILE A 29 38.79 -0.37 1.08
C ILE A 29 38.97 -1.90 1.06
N ASP A 30 38.27 -2.63 1.92
CA ASP A 30 38.36 -4.09 1.97
C ASP A 30 37.76 -4.73 0.70
N THR A 31 38.55 -5.59 0.06
CA THR A 31 38.20 -6.29 -1.19
C THR A 31 37.60 -7.68 -0.94
N GLY A 32 37.34 -8.04 0.33
CA GLY A 32 36.72 -9.29 0.74
C GLY A 32 35.23 -9.45 0.35
N SER A 33 34.60 -10.53 0.81
CA SER A 33 33.20 -10.90 0.52
C SER A 33 32.15 -10.09 1.30
N GLY A 34 32.50 -8.88 1.75
CA GLY A 34 31.60 -7.96 2.46
C GLY A 34 30.76 -7.09 1.51
N ILE A 35 29.96 -6.18 2.06
CA ILE A 35 29.20 -5.18 1.29
C ILE A 35 30.20 -4.20 0.67
N LYS A 36 30.50 -4.38 -0.62
CA LYS A 36 31.41 -3.52 -1.37
C LYS A 36 30.68 -2.29 -1.88
N ILE A 37 31.10 -1.12 -1.44
CA ILE A 37 30.50 0.17 -1.84
C ILE A 37 31.04 0.63 -3.22
N THR A 38 32.20 0.13 -3.64
CA THR A 38 32.99 0.60 -4.78
C THR A 38 33.41 -0.52 -5.75
N ASP A 39 32.65 -1.62 -5.85
CA ASP A 39 32.93 -2.61 -6.89
C ASP A 39 32.54 -2.06 -8.28
N ASN A 40 33.39 -2.31 -9.28
CA ASN A 40 33.16 -2.06 -10.71
C ASN A 40 32.04 -2.95 -11.31
N THR A 41 31.11 -3.45 -10.48
CA THR A 41 29.87 -4.04 -10.97
C THR A 41 29.08 -2.92 -11.63
N THR A 42 29.01 -2.95 -12.94
CA THR A 42 28.26 -2.02 -13.76
C THR A 42 26.86 -1.78 -13.15
N PRO A 43 26.38 -0.53 -13.05
CA PRO A 43 25.08 -0.21 -12.43
C PRO A 43 23.94 -1.09 -12.93
N GLN A 44 24.01 -1.52 -14.20
CA GLN A 44 23.04 -2.40 -14.86
C GLN A 44 22.83 -3.77 -14.18
N MET A 45 23.81 -4.28 -13.41
CA MET A 45 23.66 -5.56 -12.69
C MET A 45 23.02 -5.42 -11.32
N ARG A 46 22.80 -4.19 -10.82
CA ARG A 46 22.12 -3.98 -9.55
C ARG A 46 20.62 -4.19 -9.72
N VAL A 47 20.01 -4.97 -8.82
CA VAL A 47 18.54 -5.13 -8.77
C VAL A 47 17.85 -3.76 -8.69
N ALA A 48 18.46 -2.79 -8.00
CA ALA A 48 18.03 -1.39 -7.92
C ALA A 48 17.90 -0.69 -9.28
N ASP A 49 18.78 -0.95 -10.23
CA ASP A 49 18.77 -0.29 -11.55
C ASP A 49 17.62 -0.84 -12.42
N ARG A 50 17.29 -2.13 -12.26
CA ARG A 50 16.05 -2.71 -12.82
C ARG A 50 14.80 -1.99 -12.28
N TYR A 51 14.72 -1.72 -10.98
CA TYR A 51 13.60 -0.97 -10.37
C TYR A 51 13.46 0.46 -10.91
N LEU A 52 14.57 1.14 -11.20
CA LEU A 52 14.57 2.54 -11.65
C LEU A 52 14.28 2.69 -13.14
N ASN A 53 14.74 1.75 -13.97
CA ASN A 53 14.70 1.91 -15.42
C ASN A 53 13.55 1.15 -16.09
N LYS A 54 12.82 0.27 -15.38
CA LYS A 54 11.62 -0.37 -15.95
C LYS A 54 10.47 0.63 -16.03
N ASN A 55 9.99 0.89 -17.24
CA ASN A 55 8.88 1.79 -17.49
C ASN A 55 7.95 1.25 -18.59
N VAL A 56 6.78 1.88 -18.74
CA VAL A 56 5.76 1.51 -19.73
C VAL A 56 6.24 1.72 -21.19
N MET A 57 7.30 2.52 -21.39
CA MET A 57 7.76 2.93 -22.72
C MET A 57 8.74 1.93 -23.36
N ASP A 58 9.16 0.90 -22.62
CA ASP A 58 10.08 -0.10 -23.13
C ASP A 58 9.35 -1.13 -24.02
N GLY A 59 9.45 -0.93 -25.34
CA GLY A 59 8.73 -1.70 -26.36
C GLY A 59 9.10 -3.19 -26.47
N ASN A 60 10.15 -3.63 -25.77
CA ASN A 60 10.54 -5.04 -25.69
C ASN A 60 9.97 -5.76 -24.46
N SER A 61 9.29 -5.04 -23.57
CA SER A 61 8.69 -5.65 -22.39
C SER A 61 7.42 -6.41 -22.79
N LYS A 62 7.51 -7.75 -22.83
CA LYS A 62 6.36 -8.65 -23.00
C LYS A 62 5.94 -9.19 -21.64
N TYR A 63 4.62 -9.30 -21.45
CA TYR A 63 4.04 -9.98 -20.29
C TYR A 63 4.33 -11.48 -20.41
N GLU A 64 5.22 -12.01 -19.58
CA GLU A 64 5.49 -13.46 -19.51
C GLU A 64 5.15 -13.98 -18.11
N TRP A 65 4.05 -14.73 -18.02
CA TRP A 65 3.62 -15.35 -16.78
C TRP A 65 4.49 -16.58 -16.44
N GLY A 66 4.90 -16.72 -15.18
CA GLY A 66 5.82 -17.79 -14.73
C GLY A 66 7.30 -17.54 -15.05
N GLY A 67 7.63 -16.41 -15.68
CA GLY A 67 8.99 -15.88 -15.74
C GLY A 67 9.43 -15.25 -14.41
N SER A 68 10.58 -14.59 -14.38
CA SER A 68 10.94 -13.72 -13.25
C SER A 68 9.86 -12.63 -13.12
N ALA A 69 9.26 -12.40 -11.93
CA ALA A 69 8.17 -11.41 -11.78
C ALA A 69 8.58 -10.00 -12.20
N GLU A 70 9.88 -9.77 -12.35
CA GLU A 70 10.45 -8.64 -13.06
C GLU A 70 9.91 -8.43 -14.49
N ASN A 71 9.13 -9.34 -15.08
CA ASN A 71 8.57 -9.23 -16.43
C ASN A 71 7.04 -8.99 -16.46
N THR A 72 6.32 -9.13 -15.35
CA THR A 72 4.84 -9.20 -15.38
C THR A 72 4.14 -7.85 -15.50
N SER A 73 4.56 -6.81 -14.78
CA SER A 73 3.92 -5.48 -14.87
C SER A 73 4.94 -4.38 -15.04
N ALA A 74 4.56 -3.26 -15.66
CA ALA A 74 5.48 -2.14 -15.85
C ALA A 74 6.01 -1.60 -14.50
N ASN A 75 5.20 -1.68 -13.43
CA ASN A 75 5.63 -1.38 -12.08
C ASN A 75 6.16 -2.64 -11.35
N ILE A 76 7.49 -2.78 -11.23
CA ILE A 76 8.14 -3.95 -10.62
C ILE A 76 7.65 -4.21 -9.19
N VAL A 77 7.37 -3.17 -8.41
CA VAL A 77 6.87 -3.33 -7.04
C VAL A 77 5.54 -4.08 -7.06
N THR A 78 4.64 -3.74 -7.98
CA THR A 78 3.35 -4.43 -8.08
C THR A 78 3.47 -5.85 -8.60
N SER A 79 4.38 -6.13 -9.52
CA SER A 79 4.61 -7.52 -9.94
C SER A 79 5.17 -8.37 -8.80
N VAL A 80 6.08 -7.84 -7.97
CA VAL A 80 6.59 -8.58 -6.81
C VAL A 80 5.47 -8.78 -5.78
N VAL A 81 4.72 -7.73 -5.48
CA VAL A 81 3.65 -7.76 -4.48
C VAL A 81 2.51 -8.69 -4.91
N VAL A 82 2.15 -8.76 -6.19
CA VAL A 82 1.00 -9.54 -6.67
C VAL A 82 1.38 -10.91 -7.22
N ASP A 83 2.55 -11.11 -7.82
CA ASP A 83 2.93 -12.44 -8.31
C ASP A 83 3.65 -13.27 -7.24
N TYR A 84 4.51 -12.66 -6.43
CA TYR A 84 5.31 -13.39 -5.43
C TYR A 84 4.77 -13.25 -4.01
N ARG A 85 4.15 -12.13 -3.66
CA ARG A 85 3.80 -11.78 -2.27
C ARG A 85 2.32 -11.50 -2.06
N LEU A 86 1.45 -12.05 -2.91
CA LEU A 86 0.00 -11.80 -2.78
C LEU A 86 -0.58 -12.43 -1.53
N PHE A 87 0.03 -13.51 -1.04
CA PHE A 87 -0.27 -14.05 0.29
C PHE A 87 0.07 -13.03 1.39
N ASP A 88 1.24 -12.37 1.34
CA ASP A 88 1.62 -11.35 2.32
C ASP A 88 0.57 -10.22 2.34
N THR A 89 0.14 -9.71 1.18
CA THR A 89 -0.89 -8.66 1.14
C THR A 89 -2.29 -9.13 1.54
N THR A 90 -2.66 -10.39 1.28
CA THR A 90 -3.91 -10.95 1.78
C THR A 90 -3.88 -11.07 3.30
N LEU A 91 -2.74 -11.44 3.87
CA LEU A 91 -2.54 -11.48 5.32
C LEU A 91 -2.54 -10.06 5.92
N GLU A 92 -1.99 -9.05 5.25
CA GLU A 92 -2.09 -7.66 5.68
C GLU A 92 -3.56 -7.20 5.78
N VAL A 93 -4.39 -7.56 4.79
CA VAL A 93 -5.83 -7.28 4.81
C VAL A 93 -6.53 -8.00 5.97
N ILE A 94 -6.17 -9.25 6.27
CA ILE A 94 -6.70 -9.98 7.42
C ILE A 94 -6.29 -9.32 8.74
N VAL A 95 -5.03 -8.90 8.87
CA VAL A 95 -4.54 -8.23 10.08
C VAL A 95 -5.29 -6.91 10.30
N LEU A 96 -5.54 -6.14 9.25
CA LEU A 96 -6.32 -4.90 9.33
C LEU A 96 -7.76 -5.20 9.81
N PHE A 97 -8.42 -6.19 9.23
CA PHE A 97 -9.74 -6.64 9.63
C PHE A 97 -9.82 -7.05 11.11
N ILE A 98 -8.90 -7.91 11.57
CA ILE A 98 -8.84 -8.37 12.96
C ILE A 98 -8.61 -7.19 13.91
N THR A 99 -7.73 -6.25 13.52
CA THR A 99 -7.43 -5.06 14.30
C THR A 99 -8.69 -4.22 14.50
N ILE A 100 -9.44 -3.95 13.43
CA ILE A 100 -10.64 -3.12 13.47
C ILE A 100 -11.78 -3.80 14.22
N LEU A 101 -11.95 -5.11 14.04
CA LEU A 101 -12.87 -5.90 14.86
C LEU A 101 -12.51 -5.81 16.35
N GLY A 102 -11.23 -5.97 16.69
CA GLY A 102 -10.74 -5.84 18.06
C GLY A 102 -11.02 -4.46 18.64
N PHE A 103 -10.77 -3.40 17.87
CA PHE A 103 -11.13 -2.03 18.25
C PHE A 103 -12.63 -1.90 18.52
N GLY A 104 -13.49 -2.45 17.65
CA GLY A 104 -14.95 -2.42 17.84
C GLY A 104 -15.42 -3.12 19.12
N PHE A 105 -14.71 -4.15 19.60
CA PHE A 105 -15.04 -4.81 20.87
C PHE A 105 -14.57 -4.04 22.12
N ILE A 106 -13.44 -3.34 22.02
CA ILE A 106 -12.83 -2.60 23.14
C ILE A 106 -13.45 -1.21 23.32
N MET A 107 -13.95 -0.61 22.24
CA MET A 107 -14.38 0.78 22.25
C MET A 107 -15.65 0.97 23.11
N PRO A 108 -15.65 1.94 24.06
CA PRO A 108 -16.84 2.28 24.82
C PRO A 108 -17.91 2.88 23.93
N LYS A 109 -19.15 2.45 24.18
CA LYS A 109 -20.35 2.89 23.49
C LYS A 109 -20.92 4.19 24.05
N ASP A 110 -20.11 5.25 24.04
CA ASP A 110 -20.51 6.57 24.50
C ASP A 110 -21.12 7.44 23.40
N LYS A 111 -22.35 7.89 23.64
CA LYS A 111 -23.07 8.86 22.80
C LYS A 111 -22.35 10.21 22.74
N ARG A 112 -21.55 10.45 21.70
CA ARG A 112 -20.87 11.74 21.49
C ARG A 112 -21.78 12.73 20.76
N LYS A 113 -22.02 13.89 21.38
CA LYS A 113 -22.71 15.00 20.72
C LYS A 113 -21.82 15.56 19.60
N ILE A 114 -22.35 15.54 18.38
CA ILE A 114 -21.68 16.10 17.20
C ILE A 114 -21.87 17.61 17.18
N ASN A 115 -20.76 18.35 17.15
CA ASN A 115 -20.80 19.79 16.90
C ASN A 115 -21.07 20.04 15.42
N PRO A 116 -21.89 21.06 15.06
CA PRO A 116 -22.15 21.39 13.68
C PRO A 116 -20.84 21.77 12.97
N SER A 117 -20.66 21.27 11.74
CA SER A 117 -19.48 21.57 10.92
C SER A 117 -19.43 23.06 10.57
N THR A 118 -18.23 23.59 10.37
CA THR A 118 -18.07 24.96 9.85
C THR A 118 -18.67 25.10 8.44
N THR A 119 -19.21 26.28 8.13
CA THR A 119 -19.80 26.58 6.81
C THR A 119 -18.81 26.34 5.66
N ILE A 120 -17.51 26.56 5.91
CA ILE A 120 -16.44 26.31 4.95
C ILE A 120 -16.36 24.80 4.64
N LEU A 121 -16.24 23.96 5.68
CA LEU A 121 -16.13 22.51 5.50
C LEU A 121 -17.38 21.93 4.81
N TYR A 122 -18.58 22.36 5.20
CA TYR A 122 -19.83 21.89 4.61
C TYR A 122 -19.95 22.16 3.10
N ARG A 123 -19.49 23.34 2.66
CA ARG A 123 -19.54 23.78 1.25
C ARG A 123 -18.46 23.14 0.39
N TRP A 124 -17.25 23.00 0.91
CA TRP A 124 -16.09 22.48 0.16
C TRP A 124 -15.96 20.95 0.21
N SER A 125 -16.55 20.29 1.21
CA SER A 125 -16.54 18.83 1.39
C SER A 125 -16.88 18.05 0.10
N PRO A 126 -17.96 18.35 -0.65
CA PRO A 126 -18.31 17.57 -1.85
C PRO A 126 -17.22 17.60 -2.93
N ILE A 127 -16.56 18.75 -3.10
CA ILE A 127 -15.48 18.92 -4.07
C ILE A 127 -14.27 18.09 -3.65
N LEU A 128 -13.87 18.19 -2.37
CA LEU A 128 -12.76 17.42 -1.81
C LEU A 128 -13.02 15.91 -1.90
N MET A 129 -14.24 15.48 -1.56
CA MET A 129 -14.66 14.08 -1.68
C MET A 129 -14.54 13.58 -3.11
N LEU A 130 -15.05 14.33 -4.09
CA LEU A 130 -14.97 13.94 -5.50
C LEU A 130 -13.51 13.80 -5.95
N LEU A 131 -12.66 14.77 -5.62
CA LEU A 131 -11.24 14.72 -5.95
C LEU A 131 -10.55 13.51 -5.33
N MET A 132 -10.80 13.23 -4.04
CA MET A 132 -10.24 12.04 -3.37
C MET A 132 -10.75 10.74 -3.97
N LEU A 133 -12.05 10.64 -4.33
CA LEU A 133 -12.60 9.46 -4.99
C LEU A 133 -11.98 9.24 -6.38
N MET A 134 -11.75 10.31 -7.15
CA MET A 134 -11.07 10.24 -8.43
C MET A 134 -9.62 9.79 -8.28
N ILE A 135 -8.88 10.34 -7.31
CA ILE A 135 -7.49 9.96 -7.03
C ILE A 135 -7.41 8.50 -6.56
N GLY A 136 -8.25 8.10 -5.61
CA GLY A 136 -8.32 6.71 -5.14
C GLY A 136 -8.66 5.74 -6.27
N GLY A 137 -9.66 6.09 -7.08
CA GLY A 137 -10.04 5.36 -8.29
C GLY A 137 -8.87 5.17 -9.25
N TYR A 138 -8.19 6.27 -9.58
CA TYR A 138 -7.02 6.25 -10.45
C TYR A 138 -5.91 5.32 -9.91
N MET A 139 -5.64 5.34 -8.60
CA MET A 139 -4.53 4.58 -8.01
C MET A 139 -4.73 3.07 -8.01
N PHE A 140 -5.95 2.56 -7.79
CA PHE A 140 -6.16 1.10 -7.86
C PHE A 140 -6.31 0.61 -9.31
N ILE A 141 -6.82 1.46 -10.22
CA ILE A 141 -6.97 1.15 -11.65
C ILE A 141 -5.61 1.12 -12.35
N ASN A 142 -4.74 2.10 -12.09
CA ASN A 142 -3.42 2.23 -12.74
C ASN A 142 -2.26 1.73 -11.88
N GLY A 143 -2.53 1.01 -10.80
CA GLY A 143 -1.50 0.54 -9.88
C GLY A 143 -0.45 -0.35 -10.55
N HIS A 144 -0.81 -1.09 -11.60
CA HIS A 144 0.12 -1.93 -12.37
C HIS A 144 1.05 -1.14 -13.31
N LEU A 145 0.68 0.09 -13.67
CA LEU A 145 1.44 0.96 -14.60
C LEU A 145 2.18 2.09 -13.87
N SER A 146 1.72 2.49 -12.69
CA SER A 146 2.21 3.66 -11.95
C SER A 146 2.37 3.34 -10.46
N PRO A 147 3.15 4.13 -9.69
CA PRO A 147 3.20 3.98 -8.23
C PRO A 147 1.79 4.12 -7.64
N GLY A 148 1.35 3.11 -6.89
CA GLY A 148 -0.03 3.02 -6.40
C GLY A 148 -0.35 1.64 -5.82
N GLY A 149 -1.62 1.27 -5.82
CA GLY A 149 -2.10 -0.02 -5.33
C GLY A 149 -3.43 0.06 -4.58
N GLY A 150 -3.94 -1.10 -4.14
CA GLY A 150 -5.23 -1.19 -3.46
C GLY A 150 -5.27 -0.52 -2.08
N PHE A 151 -4.25 -0.73 -1.24
CA PHE A 151 -4.20 -0.16 0.12
C PHE A 151 -4.23 1.38 0.16
N PRO A 152 -3.29 2.11 -0.49
CA PRO A 152 -3.32 3.57 -0.45
C PRO A 152 -4.57 4.13 -1.13
N ALA A 153 -5.11 3.45 -2.16
CA ALA A 153 -6.38 3.83 -2.78
C ALA A 153 -7.55 3.72 -1.79
N GLY A 154 -7.63 2.61 -1.05
CA GLY A 154 -8.64 2.40 -0.02
C GLY A 154 -8.58 3.42 1.11
N ALA A 155 -7.38 3.80 1.55
CA ALA A 155 -7.18 4.85 2.57
C ALA A 155 -7.67 6.23 2.08
N ILE A 156 -7.39 6.60 0.82
CA ILE A 156 -7.90 7.86 0.25
C ILE A 156 -9.43 7.85 0.13
N ILE A 157 -10.01 6.74 -0.34
CA ILE A 157 -11.47 6.59 -0.44
C ILE A 157 -12.12 6.67 0.96
N SER A 158 -11.54 6.03 1.96
CA SER A 158 -11.96 6.14 3.36
C SER A 158 -11.89 7.59 3.87
N THR A 159 -10.84 8.32 3.50
CA THR A 159 -10.68 9.74 3.86
C THR A 159 -11.74 10.63 3.21
N ALA A 160 -12.18 10.31 1.98
CA ALA A 160 -13.33 10.97 1.36
C ALA A 160 -14.61 10.72 2.17
N VAL A 161 -14.86 9.48 2.61
CA VAL A 161 -16.01 9.15 3.45
C VAL A 161 -15.95 9.92 4.77
N LEU A 162 -14.80 9.91 5.45
CA LEU A 162 -14.55 10.66 6.69
C LEU A 162 -14.83 12.15 6.52
N THR A 163 -14.35 12.76 5.42
CA THR A 163 -14.56 14.18 5.14
C THR A 163 -16.03 14.53 5.03
N GLY A 164 -16.83 13.65 4.42
CA GLY A 164 -18.28 13.83 4.38
C GLY A 164 -18.93 13.68 5.75
N VAL A 165 -18.49 12.71 6.56
CA VAL A 165 -18.97 12.54 7.95
C VAL A 165 -18.68 13.78 8.80
N LEU A 166 -17.44 14.30 8.75
CA LEU A 166 -17.02 15.51 9.47
C LEU A 166 -17.75 16.78 9.00
N ALA A 167 -18.16 16.81 7.72
CA ALA A 167 -19.01 17.86 7.17
C ALA A 167 -20.49 17.71 7.57
N GLY A 168 -20.84 16.77 8.45
CA GLY A 168 -22.22 16.52 8.87
C GLY A 168 -23.10 15.91 7.77
N ARG A 169 -22.49 15.31 6.73
CA ARG A 169 -23.23 14.65 5.65
C ARG A 169 -23.37 13.16 5.96
N ARG A 170 -24.60 12.65 5.82
CA ARG A 170 -24.84 11.19 5.79
C ARG A 170 -24.38 10.64 4.44
N THR A 171 -23.12 10.23 4.35
CA THR A 171 -22.53 9.71 3.12
C THR A 171 -22.89 8.26 2.86
N LEU A 172 -22.61 7.38 3.82
CA LEU A 172 -22.80 5.94 3.71
C LEU A 172 -23.44 5.38 4.98
N ASN A 173 -24.24 4.34 4.81
CA ASN A 173 -24.86 3.61 5.93
C ASN A 173 -23.91 2.49 6.35
N GLN A 174 -23.69 2.31 7.66
CA GLN A 174 -22.90 1.19 8.21
C GLN A 174 -23.27 -0.17 7.61
N LYS A 175 -24.56 -0.44 7.38
CA LYS A 175 -25.00 -1.70 6.77
C LYS A 175 -24.40 -1.91 5.37
N LYS A 176 -24.34 -0.83 4.56
CA LYS A 176 -23.76 -0.90 3.22
C LYS A 176 -22.25 -1.12 3.27
N LEU A 177 -21.56 -0.48 4.22
CA LEU A 177 -20.12 -0.67 4.41
C LEU A 177 -19.78 -2.12 4.80
N LYS A 178 -20.50 -2.71 5.76
CA LYS A 178 -20.34 -4.12 6.14
C LYS A 178 -20.61 -5.08 4.97
N ILE A 179 -21.60 -4.78 4.12
CA ILE A 179 -21.85 -5.56 2.90
C ILE A 179 -20.68 -5.44 1.92
N ILE A 180 -20.19 -4.23 1.65
CA ILE A 180 -19.04 -4.01 0.74
C ILE A 180 -17.81 -4.76 1.27
N GLU A 181 -17.53 -4.66 2.56
CA GLU A 181 -16.43 -5.34 3.23
C GLU A 181 -16.51 -6.86 3.08
N ALA A 182 -17.68 -7.45 3.36
CA ALA A 182 -17.90 -8.89 3.25
C ALA A 182 -17.79 -9.38 1.80
N VAL A 183 -18.41 -8.67 0.85
CA VAL A 183 -18.36 -9.01 -0.57
C VAL A 183 -16.93 -8.90 -1.10
N ALA A 184 -16.20 -7.84 -0.76
CA ALA A 184 -14.81 -7.67 -1.19
C ALA A 184 -13.91 -8.76 -0.60
N GLY A 185 -14.05 -9.07 0.70
CA GLY A 185 -13.28 -10.13 1.36
C GLY A 185 -13.53 -11.51 0.75
N ILE A 186 -14.80 -11.89 0.59
CA ILE A 186 -15.19 -13.17 -0.04
C ILE A 186 -14.69 -13.23 -1.47
N SER A 187 -14.75 -12.14 -2.23
CA SER A 187 -14.31 -12.09 -3.62
C SER A 187 -12.80 -12.28 -3.75
N ILE A 188 -11.98 -11.72 -2.85
CA ILE A 188 -10.52 -11.90 -2.85
C ILE A 188 -10.17 -13.39 -2.70
N PHE A 189 -10.73 -14.06 -1.68
CA PHE A 189 -10.51 -15.49 -1.47
C PHE A 189 -11.12 -16.35 -2.59
N GLY A 190 -12.31 -15.99 -3.06
CA GLY A 190 -13.01 -16.67 -4.14
C GLY A 190 -12.20 -16.66 -5.44
N LEU A 191 -11.58 -15.52 -5.79
CA LEU A 191 -10.67 -15.42 -6.94
C LEU A 191 -9.41 -16.24 -6.74
N GLY A 192 -8.86 -16.31 -5.52
CA GLY A 192 -7.73 -17.19 -5.20
C GLY A 192 -8.07 -18.68 -5.41
N ILE A 193 -9.23 -19.13 -4.94
CA ILE A 193 -9.72 -20.50 -5.13
C ILE A 193 -10.00 -20.78 -6.61
N ALA A 194 -10.69 -19.86 -7.29
CA ALA A 194 -10.97 -20.00 -8.73
C ALA A 194 -9.67 -20.12 -9.54
N SER A 195 -8.67 -19.31 -9.22
CA SER A 195 -7.35 -19.38 -9.82
C SER A 195 -6.68 -20.75 -9.60
N TYR A 196 -6.75 -21.29 -8.38
CA TYR A 196 -6.24 -22.62 -8.06
C TYR A 196 -6.94 -23.73 -8.86
N LEU A 197 -8.26 -23.68 -8.99
CA LEU A 197 -9.02 -24.68 -9.74
C LEU A 197 -8.71 -24.64 -11.26
N ILE A 198 -8.43 -23.46 -11.81
CA ILE A 198 -8.17 -23.29 -13.24
C ILE A 198 -6.72 -23.62 -13.59
N THR A 199 -5.77 -23.23 -12.74
CA THR A 199 -4.35 -23.21 -13.09
C THR A 199 -3.47 -24.12 -12.23
N GLY A 200 -4.01 -24.67 -11.14
CA GLY A 200 -3.27 -25.50 -10.18
C GLY A 200 -2.48 -24.71 -9.14
N ASN A 201 -2.33 -23.38 -9.30
CA ASN A 201 -1.67 -22.51 -8.33
C ASN A 201 -2.65 -21.46 -7.79
N PHE A 202 -2.55 -21.17 -6.49
CA PHE A 202 -3.37 -20.15 -5.87
C PHE A 202 -2.96 -18.75 -6.34
N PHE A 203 -3.92 -17.88 -6.62
CA PHE A 203 -3.72 -16.49 -7.05
C PHE A 203 -2.95 -16.26 -8.37
N GLN A 204 -2.67 -17.31 -9.13
CA GLN A 204 -2.15 -17.20 -10.48
C GLN A 204 -3.12 -16.42 -11.40
N ASN A 205 -2.56 -15.46 -12.15
CA ASN A 205 -3.32 -14.73 -13.17
C ASN A 205 -3.64 -15.66 -14.34
N PHE A 206 -4.93 -15.87 -14.59
CA PHE A 206 -5.42 -16.70 -15.71
C PHE A 206 -5.99 -15.87 -16.87
N ILE A 207 -6.05 -14.54 -16.73
CA ILE A 207 -6.43 -13.63 -17.81
C ILE A 207 -5.14 -12.98 -18.32
N LEU A 208 -4.59 -13.51 -19.43
CA LEU A 208 -3.45 -12.89 -20.09
C LEU A 208 -3.90 -11.97 -21.22
N ASN A 209 -3.32 -10.77 -21.25
CA ASN A 209 -3.30 -9.90 -22.43
C ASN A 209 -1.85 -9.54 -22.74
N ASP A 210 -1.43 -9.77 -23.98
CA ASP A 210 -0.01 -9.78 -24.38
C ASP A 210 0.65 -8.40 -24.54
N LYS A 211 -0.07 -7.30 -24.30
CA LYS A 211 0.44 -5.94 -24.52
C LYS A 211 0.63 -5.18 -23.22
N ILE A 212 1.88 -4.90 -22.86
CA ILE A 212 2.24 -4.01 -21.75
C ILE A 212 1.82 -2.57 -22.10
N GLY A 213 1.15 -1.89 -21.17
CA GLY A 213 0.68 -0.51 -21.32
C GLY A 213 -0.85 -0.35 -21.43
N ASP A 214 -1.58 -1.42 -21.77
CA ASP A 214 -3.04 -1.40 -21.74
C ASP A 214 -3.58 -1.56 -20.31
N LEU A 215 -4.78 -1.01 -20.06
CA LEU A 215 -5.40 -1.10 -18.73
C LEU A 215 -5.68 -2.56 -18.31
N PHE A 216 -6.06 -3.39 -19.26
CA PHE A 216 -6.32 -4.82 -19.06
C PHE A 216 -5.10 -5.71 -19.32
N SER A 217 -3.92 -5.11 -19.53
CA SER A 217 -2.64 -5.80 -19.74
C SER A 217 -2.30 -6.73 -18.56
N ALA A 218 -2.55 -6.26 -17.34
CA ALA A 218 -2.15 -6.94 -16.11
C ALA A 218 -3.17 -7.99 -15.62
N GLY A 219 -4.11 -8.40 -16.47
CA GLY A 219 -5.11 -9.43 -16.17
C GLY A 219 -5.93 -9.16 -14.90
N LEU A 220 -5.79 -10.03 -13.90
CA LEU A 220 -6.52 -9.95 -12.63
C LEU A 220 -6.00 -8.87 -11.66
N ILE A 221 -4.82 -8.28 -11.90
CA ILE A 221 -4.19 -7.33 -10.97
C ILE A 221 -5.10 -6.12 -10.65
N PRO A 222 -5.68 -5.41 -11.65
CA PRO A 222 -6.57 -4.27 -11.35
C PRO A 222 -7.83 -4.69 -10.58
N VAL A 223 -8.31 -5.93 -10.78
CA VAL A 223 -9.45 -6.48 -10.05
C VAL A 223 -9.08 -6.71 -8.59
N PHE A 224 -7.95 -7.35 -8.31
CA PHE A 224 -7.46 -7.54 -6.94
C PHE A 224 -7.24 -6.20 -6.23
N TYR A 225 -6.61 -5.23 -6.89
CA TYR A 225 -6.41 -3.90 -6.31
C TYR A 225 -7.72 -3.16 -6.05
N GLY A 226 -8.71 -3.27 -6.94
CA GLY A 226 -10.04 -2.74 -6.70
C GLY A 226 -10.69 -3.37 -5.47
N LEU A 227 -10.68 -4.70 -5.37
CA LEU A 227 -11.26 -5.42 -4.23
C LEU A 227 -10.57 -5.06 -2.91
N ILE A 228 -9.23 -5.01 -2.89
CA ILE A 228 -8.45 -4.59 -1.72
C ILE A 228 -8.78 -3.14 -1.36
N ALA A 229 -8.86 -2.23 -2.35
CA ALA A 229 -9.20 -0.84 -2.10
C ALA A 229 -10.59 -0.68 -1.47
N PHE A 230 -11.60 -1.38 -1.99
CA PHE A 230 -12.95 -1.35 -1.42
C PHE A 230 -13.01 -1.97 -0.02
N LYS A 231 -12.28 -3.07 0.21
CA LYS A 231 -12.19 -3.70 1.53
C LYS A 231 -11.57 -2.77 2.57
N VAL A 232 -10.39 -2.22 2.28
CA VAL A 232 -9.68 -1.27 3.15
C VAL A 232 -10.51 0.00 3.37
N ALA A 233 -11.15 0.52 2.32
CA ALA A 233 -12.02 1.69 2.44
C ALA A 233 -13.19 1.45 3.38
N ALA A 234 -13.86 0.29 3.27
CA ALA A 234 -14.99 -0.07 4.11
C ALA A 234 -14.57 -0.27 5.57
N GLU A 235 -13.47 -0.98 5.80
CA GLU A 235 -12.90 -1.25 7.11
C GLU A 235 -12.53 0.04 7.86
N LEU A 236 -11.74 0.92 7.24
CA LEU A 236 -11.37 2.20 7.85
C LEU A 236 -12.59 3.11 8.06
N SER A 237 -13.56 3.08 7.14
CA SER A 237 -14.78 3.88 7.28
C SER A 237 -15.64 3.40 8.46
N ASN A 238 -15.72 2.08 8.69
CA ASN A 238 -16.47 1.51 9.81
C ASN A 238 -15.95 2.00 11.17
N ILE A 239 -14.63 2.21 11.31
CA ILE A 239 -14.07 2.81 12.52
C ILE A 239 -14.77 4.14 12.82
N TYR A 240 -14.83 5.05 11.84
CA TYR A 240 -15.42 6.37 12.07
C TYR A 240 -16.90 6.27 12.44
N PHE A 241 -17.65 5.37 11.82
CA PHE A 241 -19.06 5.19 12.17
C PHE A 241 -19.26 4.59 13.56
N GLU A 242 -18.37 3.71 14.02
CA GLU A 242 -18.37 3.27 15.43
C GLU A 242 -18.09 4.45 16.37
N PHE A 243 -17.28 5.45 15.96
CA PHE A 243 -17.07 6.69 16.71
C PHE A 243 -18.22 7.71 16.61
N TYR A 244 -18.96 7.75 15.50
CA TYR A 244 -19.89 8.85 15.16
C TYR A 244 -21.37 8.50 15.36
N GLU A 245 -21.76 7.23 15.25
CA GLU A 245 -23.17 6.85 15.07
C GLU A 245 -23.91 6.43 16.35
N GLU A 246 -23.36 6.72 17.52
CA GLU A 246 -24.07 6.48 18.79
C GLU A 246 -24.95 7.65 19.27
N CYS A 247 -25.55 8.41 18.35
CA CYS A 247 -26.60 9.37 18.73
C CYS A 247 -27.98 8.69 18.79
#